data_AF-A0A368QDF1-F1
#
_entry.id   AF-A0A368QDF1-F1
#
_cell.length_a   1.000
_cell.length_b   1.000
_cell.length_c   1.000
_cell.angle_alpha   90.00
_cell.angle_beta   90.00
_cell.angle_gamma   90.00
#
_symmetry.space_group_name_H-M   'P 1'
#
loop_
_entity.id
_entity.type
_entity.pdbx_description
1 polymer ?
#
loop_
_entity_poly.entity_id
_entity_poly.type
_entity_poly.pdbx_seq_one_letter_code
_entity_poly.pdbx_strand_id
1 'polypeptide(L)'
;MSRRSKREVAPPPPPPAAGSATASACFDATSSASLQAAGGAIALPPEPSNQWRDMANKFYVENYPNEGPFTVFHCWKVLRHEPKWHAVLEELEKSKKRGLDDGGDSSGNTLSQEDIGEKEPPMWRNEAKKQRQCKGKGKANDDDDSLHEDMKKYMDIQAAASKQHEEFLETQKHISNAKVEATRLRREAVLTDSYQKMMSMDTSQMTDEMKAEHVMGLKMLWDKLLGNTI
;
A
#
# COMPACT_ATOMS: atom_id res chain seq x y z
N MET A 1 -3.24 19.65 45.89
CA MET A 1 -1.87 19.87 45.41
C MET A 1 -1.18 18.52 45.26
N SER A 2 -1.13 17.95 44.05
CA SER A 2 -0.56 16.62 43.80
C SER A 2 0.72 16.77 42.98
N ARG A 3 1.88 16.55 43.62
CA ARG A 3 3.20 16.63 42.99
C ARG A 3 3.46 15.31 42.27
N ARG A 4 3.30 15.28 40.94
CA ARG A 4 3.71 14.13 40.12
C ARG A 4 5.18 14.30 39.72
N SER A 5 6.04 13.49 40.33
CA SER A 5 7.48 13.42 40.07
C SER A 5 7.72 12.94 38.64
N LYS A 6 8.36 13.77 37.82
CA LYS A 6 8.84 13.43 36.48
C LYS A 6 10.11 12.58 36.65
N ARG A 7 10.08 11.31 36.26
CA ARG A 7 11.32 10.52 36.08
C ARG A 7 11.86 10.84 34.69
N GLU A 8 13.01 11.50 34.67
CA GLU A 8 13.84 11.72 33.49
C GLU A 8 14.48 10.37 33.11
N VAL A 9 14.28 9.95 31.86
CA VAL A 9 14.92 8.76 31.30
C VAL A 9 16.22 9.23 30.64
N ALA A 10 17.34 8.68 31.10
CA ALA A 10 18.67 9.01 30.58
C ALA A 10 18.80 8.65 29.08
N PRO A 11 19.57 9.43 28.29
CA PRO A 11 19.79 9.14 26.89
C PRO A 11 20.67 7.88 26.70
N PRO A 12 20.46 7.10 25.62
CA PRO A 12 21.26 5.92 25.33
C PRO A 12 22.72 6.27 24.95
N PRO A 13 23.70 5.39 25.23
CA PRO A 13 25.09 5.63 24.90
C PRO A 13 25.34 5.60 23.38
N PRO A 14 26.34 6.36 22.88
CA PRO A 14 26.69 6.38 21.46
C PRO A 14 27.34 5.06 20.99
N PRO A 15 27.17 4.68 19.71
CA PRO A 15 27.78 3.49 19.13
C PRO A 15 29.31 3.62 18.98
N PRO A 16 30.07 2.51 19.03
CA PRO A 16 31.52 2.52 18.90
C PRO A 16 31.98 2.90 17.48
N ALA A 17 33.09 3.64 17.44
CA ALA A 17 33.69 4.23 16.24
C ALA A 17 34.14 3.20 15.20
N ALA A 18 33.97 3.59 13.92
CA ALA A 18 34.44 2.87 12.76
C ALA A 18 35.98 2.74 12.76
N GLY A 19 36.45 1.50 12.79
CA GLY A 19 37.85 1.14 12.55
C GLY A 19 38.09 0.86 11.07
N SER A 20 38.82 1.77 10.43
CA SER A 20 39.48 1.58 9.13
C SER A 20 40.66 0.60 9.30
N ALA A 21 40.73 -0.44 8.46
CA ALA A 21 41.93 -1.23 8.28
C ALA A 21 42.10 -1.59 6.79
N THR A 22 43.00 -0.85 6.15
CA THR A 22 43.62 -1.17 4.86
C THR A 22 44.71 -2.22 5.05
N ALA A 23 44.75 -3.26 4.20
CA ALA A 23 46.00 -3.94 3.85
C ALA A 23 45.86 -4.70 2.53
N SER A 24 46.77 -4.35 1.62
CA SER A 24 47.04 -4.94 0.32
C SER A 24 47.93 -6.18 0.47
N ALA A 25 47.70 -7.22 -0.34
CA ALA A 25 48.76 -8.06 -0.92
C ALA A 25 48.18 -9.03 -1.97
N CYS A 26 48.69 -8.93 -3.19
CA CYS A 26 48.52 -9.90 -4.28
C CYS A 26 49.50 -11.08 -4.09
N PHE A 27 49.09 -12.30 -4.45
CA PHE A 27 49.99 -13.30 -5.05
C PHE A 27 49.19 -14.36 -5.85
N ASP A 28 49.63 -14.60 -7.07
CA ASP A 28 49.07 -15.55 -8.05
C ASP A 28 49.42 -17.02 -7.74
N ALA A 29 48.56 -17.94 -8.20
CA ALA A 29 48.88 -19.05 -9.12
C ALA A 29 48.01 -20.32 -8.90
N THR A 30 47.23 -20.65 -9.93
CA THR A 30 46.97 -21.97 -10.55
C THR A 30 47.14 -23.24 -9.70
N SER A 31 46.07 -24.03 -9.51
CA SER A 31 45.83 -25.25 -10.32
C SER A 31 44.67 -26.12 -9.81
N SER A 32 44.01 -26.75 -10.78
CA SER A 32 43.32 -28.04 -10.73
C SER A 32 41.90 -28.15 -10.16
N ALA A 33 41.00 -28.44 -11.10
CA ALA A 33 39.65 -28.94 -10.90
C ALA A 33 39.62 -30.20 -10.02
N SER A 34 38.60 -30.29 -9.17
CA SER A 34 38.08 -31.57 -8.71
C SER A 34 36.56 -31.50 -8.63
N LEU A 35 35.92 -32.34 -9.44
CA LEU A 35 34.50 -32.62 -9.44
C LEU A 35 34.08 -33.30 -8.13
N GLN A 36 33.03 -32.77 -7.50
CA GLN A 36 32.06 -33.54 -6.70
C GLN A 36 30.79 -32.67 -6.60
N ALA A 37 29.79 -32.99 -7.41
CA ALA A 37 28.70 -33.94 -7.10
C ALA A 37 27.59 -33.29 -6.26
N ALA A 38 26.61 -32.77 -7.00
CA ALA A 38 25.17 -32.83 -6.72
C ALA A 38 24.72 -32.81 -5.25
N GLY A 39 24.44 -31.61 -4.77
CA GLY A 39 23.52 -31.34 -3.66
C GLY A 39 22.62 -30.16 -4.02
N GLY A 40 22.13 -30.14 -5.26
CA GLY A 40 21.20 -29.12 -5.73
C GLY A 40 19.89 -29.28 -4.97
N ALA A 41 19.71 -28.48 -3.91
CA ALA A 41 18.39 -28.09 -3.48
C ALA A 41 17.70 -27.52 -4.71
N ILE A 42 16.77 -28.28 -5.28
CA ILE A 42 15.89 -27.82 -6.35
C ILE A 42 15.20 -26.59 -5.77
N ALA A 43 15.70 -25.41 -6.13
CA ALA A 43 14.97 -24.18 -5.95
C ALA A 43 13.69 -24.40 -6.76
N LEU A 44 12.60 -24.64 -6.03
CA LEU A 44 11.26 -24.75 -6.57
C LEU A 44 11.12 -23.60 -7.58
N PRO A 45 10.78 -23.87 -8.85
CA PRO A 45 10.58 -22.82 -9.83
C PRO A 45 9.65 -21.78 -9.22
N PRO A 46 9.94 -20.47 -9.34
CA PRO A 46 8.99 -19.46 -8.91
C PRO A 46 7.71 -19.71 -9.71
N GLU A 47 6.71 -20.27 -9.02
CA GLU A 47 5.35 -20.42 -9.52
C GLU A 47 5.00 -19.14 -10.28
N PRO A 48 4.53 -19.21 -11.54
CA PRO A 48 4.35 -18.03 -12.38
C PRO A 48 3.50 -16.96 -11.70
N SER A 49 2.56 -17.37 -10.85
CA SER A 49 1.72 -16.53 -9.98
C SER A 49 2.49 -15.60 -9.01
N ASN A 50 3.74 -15.91 -8.68
CA ASN A 50 4.57 -15.12 -7.77
C ASN A 50 5.33 -13.98 -8.46
N GLN A 51 5.43 -13.96 -9.79
CA GLN A 51 6.23 -12.96 -10.51
C GLN A 51 5.74 -11.53 -10.26
N TRP A 52 4.42 -11.31 -10.36
CA TRP A 52 3.81 -10.00 -10.13
C TRP A 52 3.93 -9.56 -8.67
N ARG A 53 3.90 -10.50 -7.74
CA ARG A 53 4.12 -10.22 -6.32
C ARG A 53 5.56 -9.85 -6.02
N ASP A 54 6.52 -10.55 -6.59
CA ASP A 54 7.94 -10.24 -6.36
C ASP A 54 8.30 -8.88 -7.00
N MET A 55 7.67 -8.54 -8.13
CA MET A 55 7.76 -7.20 -8.73
C MET A 55 7.14 -6.11 -7.85
N ALA A 56 5.94 -6.34 -7.29
CA ALA A 56 5.31 -5.40 -6.37
C ALA A 56 6.12 -5.20 -5.08
N ASN A 57 6.72 -6.27 -4.54
CA ASN A 57 7.58 -6.17 -3.36
C ASN A 57 8.87 -5.40 -3.66
N LYS A 58 9.49 -5.60 -4.83
CA LYS A 58 10.63 -4.78 -5.27
C LYS A 58 10.26 -3.30 -5.35
N PHE A 59 9.13 -2.98 -5.98
CA PHE A 59 8.64 -1.60 -6.06
C PHE A 59 8.43 -0.98 -4.68
N TYR A 60 7.86 -1.73 -3.72
CA TYR A 60 7.66 -1.24 -2.36
C TYR A 60 8.99 -0.94 -1.65
N VAL A 61 9.96 -1.84 -1.73
CA VAL A 61 11.28 -1.67 -1.11
C VAL A 61 12.06 -0.50 -1.72
N GLU A 62 11.95 -0.30 -3.04
CA GLU A 62 12.61 0.80 -3.75
C GLU A 62 12.04 2.17 -3.41
N ASN A 63 10.71 2.29 -3.28
CA ASN A 63 10.05 3.57 -2.99
C ASN A 63 10.00 3.90 -1.49
N TYR A 64 10.05 2.89 -0.61
CA TYR A 64 9.87 3.06 0.84
C TYR A 64 10.94 2.33 1.66
N PRO A 65 12.25 2.62 1.48
CA PRO A 65 13.33 1.87 2.12
C PRO A 65 13.35 1.95 3.65
N ASN A 66 12.69 2.95 4.25
CA ASN A 66 12.67 3.18 5.68
C ASN A 66 11.37 2.71 6.38
N GLU A 67 10.38 2.19 5.64
CA GLU A 67 9.06 1.83 6.20
C GLU A 67 8.99 0.40 6.75
N GLY A 68 10.08 -0.36 6.65
CA GLY A 68 10.16 -1.73 7.16
C GLY A 68 9.54 -2.78 6.22
N PRO A 69 9.44 -4.05 6.66
CA PRO A 69 9.01 -5.15 5.79
C PRO A 69 7.57 -5.01 5.32
N PHE A 70 7.28 -5.36 4.07
CA PHE A 70 5.92 -5.36 3.51
C PHE A 70 5.00 -6.33 4.29
N THR A 71 4.14 -5.78 5.15
CA THR A 71 3.37 -6.55 6.15
C THR A 71 2.22 -7.37 5.55
N VAL A 72 1.64 -6.90 4.44
CA VAL A 72 0.55 -7.58 3.71
C VAL A 72 1.02 -8.91 3.09
N PHE A 73 2.34 -9.12 2.99
CA PHE A 73 2.96 -10.37 2.55
C PHE A 73 2.51 -11.59 3.35
N HIS A 74 2.34 -11.44 4.66
CA HIS A 74 1.95 -12.54 5.55
C HIS A 74 0.51 -12.97 5.27
N CYS A 75 -0.41 -12.00 5.19
CA CYS A 75 -1.83 -12.25 4.91
C CYS A 75 -2.03 -12.97 3.58
N TRP A 76 -1.29 -12.60 2.52
CA TRP A 76 -1.41 -13.27 1.23
C TRP A 76 -0.96 -14.74 1.26
N LYS A 77 0.17 -15.04 1.94
CA LYS A 77 0.64 -16.44 2.05
C LYS A 77 -0.37 -17.33 2.75
N VAL A 78 -1.03 -16.81 3.79
CA VAL A 78 -2.02 -17.57 4.56
C VAL A 78 -3.26 -17.83 3.71
N LEU A 79 -3.73 -16.82 2.96
CA LEU A 79 -5.03 -16.89 2.29
C LEU A 79 -5.00 -17.58 0.92
N ARG A 80 -3.87 -17.61 0.21
CA ARG A 80 -3.80 -18.09 -1.19
C ARG A 80 -4.05 -19.60 -1.38
N HIS A 81 -3.93 -20.38 -0.31
CA HIS A 81 -4.14 -21.84 -0.36
C HIS A 81 -5.50 -22.25 0.20
N GLU A 82 -6.35 -21.28 0.58
CA GLU A 82 -7.68 -21.56 1.10
C GLU A 82 -8.58 -22.23 0.03
N PRO A 83 -9.32 -23.31 0.37
CA PRO A 83 -10.15 -24.07 -0.57
C PRO A 83 -11.14 -23.26 -1.40
N LYS A 84 -11.64 -22.16 -0.80
CA LYS A 84 -12.59 -21.25 -1.45
C LYS A 84 -12.04 -20.57 -2.70
N TRP A 85 -10.73 -20.39 -2.80
CA TRP A 85 -10.08 -19.72 -3.93
C TRP A 85 -9.60 -20.68 -5.01
N HIS A 86 -9.46 -21.98 -4.71
CA HIS A 86 -9.02 -22.97 -5.71
C HIS A 86 -10.05 -23.17 -6.81
N ALA A 87 -11.35 -23.15 -6.51
CA ALA A 87 -12.39 -23.25 -7.54
C ALA A 87 -12.34 -22.07 -8.52
N VAL A 88 -12.14 -20.86 -8.00
CA VAL A 88 -12.03 -19.63 -8.81
C VAL A 88 -10.76 -19.63 -9.66
N LEU A 89 -9.63 -20.10 -9.11
CA LEU A 89 -8.38 -20.21 -9.83
C LEU A 89 -8.41 -21.30 -10.91
N GLU A 90 -9.05 -22.44 -10.62
CA GLU A 90 -9.19 -23.54 -11.58
C GLU A 90 -10.11 -23.15 -12.74
N GLU A 91 -11.20 -22.42 -12.50
CA GLU A 91 -12.07 -21.86 -13.56
C GLU A 91 -11.34 -20.81 -14.42
N LEU A 92 -10.48 -19.99 -13.82
CA LEU A 92 -9.66 -19.01 -14.53
C LEU A 92 -8.56 -19.67 -15.39
N GLU A 93 -7.91 -20.71 -14.88
CA GLU A 93 -6.93 -21.48 -15.65
C GLU A 93 -7.58 -22.30 -16.77
N LYS A 94 -8.77 -22.87 -16.53
CA LYS A 94 -9.56 -23.57 -17.55
C LYS A 94 -10.10 -22.63 -18.62
N SER A 95 -10.48 -21.39 -18.30
CA SER A 95 -10.89 -20.40 -19.31
C SER A 95 -9.70 -19.90 -20.13
N LYS A 96 -8.52 -19.72 -19.52
CA LYS A 96 -7.29 -19.37 -20.23
C LYS A 96 -6.81 -20.45 -21.20
N LYS A 97 -7.07 -21.73 -20.91
CA LYS A 97 -6.74 -22.87 -21.81
C LYS A 97 -7.74 -23.06 -22.96
N ARG A 98 -8.96 -22.52 -22.86
CA ARG A 98 -9.99 -22.58 -23.92
C ARG A 98 -9.88 -21.47 -24.98
N GLY A 99 -8.98 -20.51 -24.79
CA GLY A 99 -8.78 -19.38 -25.72
C GLY A 99 -7.64 -19.57 -26.73
N LEU A 100 -7.10 -20.78 -26.89
CA LEU A 100 -5.92 -21.02 -27.74
C LEU A 100 -6.04 -22.22 -28.69
N ASP A 101 -7.25 -22.70 -28.95
CA ASP A 101 -7.47 -23.67 -30.02
C ASP A 101 -8.78 -23.39 -30.75
N ASP A 102 -8.65 -23.43 -32.08
CA ASP A 102 -9.63 -23.31 -33.14
C ASP A 102 -10.16 -21.91 -33.52
N GLY A 103 -9.63 -21.43 -34.66
CA GLY A 103 -10.23 -20.38 -35.46
C GLY A 103 -11.26 -20.97 -36.41
N GLY A 104 -12.47 -20.44 -36.40
CA GLY A 104 -13.53 -20.82 -37.33
C GLY A 104 -14.76 -19.95 -37.16
N ASP A 105 -15.04 -19.16 -38.19
CA ASP A 105 -16.17 -18.26 -38.40
C ASP A 105 -17.55 -18.91 -38.18
N SER A 106 -18.49 -18.22 -37.51
CA SER A 106 -19.73 -17.70 -38.11
C SER A 106 -20.87 -17.47 -37.11
N SER A 107 -21.54 -16.34 -37.35
CA SER A 107 -22.78 -15.84 -36.77
C SER A 107 -23.95 -16.84 -36.82
N GLY A 108 -24.83 -16.84 -35.80
CA GLY A 108 -26.12 -17.54 -35.93
C GLY A 108 -26.92 -17.76 -34.64
N ASN A 109 -28.04 -17.05 -34.54
CA ASN A 109 -29.06 -17.10 -33.49
C ASN A 109 -29.97 -18.36 -33.58
N THR A 110 -30.60 -18.73 -32.45
CA THR A 110 -31.92 -19.41 -32.31
C THR A 110 -31.97 -20.95 -32.08
N LEU A 111 -32.43 -21.30 -30.87
CA LEU A 111 -33.41 -22.33 -30.43
C LEU A 111 -33.29 -23.79 -30.94
N SER A 112 -33.22 -24.76 -30.02
CA SER A 112 -34.19 -25.88 -29.87
C SER A 112 -33.81 -26.87 -28.75
N GLN A 113 -34.72 -27.00 -27.78
CA GLN A 113 -35.12 -28.25 -27.07
C GLN A 113 -35.17 -29.42 -28.07
N GLU A 114 -34.90 -30.70 -27.79
CA GLU A 114 -34.62 -31.54 -26.63
C GLU A 114 -34.30 -32.95 -27.19
N ASP A 115 -33.51 -33.79 -26.50
CA ASP A 115 -33.78 -35.24 -26.27
C ASP A 115 -32.62 -35.97 -25.54
N ILE A 116 -32.90 -36.28 -24.27
CA ILE A 116 -32.56 -37.44 -23.42
C ILE A 116 -31.19 -38.16 -23.55
N GLY A 117 -30.45 -38.10 -22.45
CA GLY A 117 -29.48 -39.10 -22.01
C GLY A 117 -29.39 -39.06 -20.48
N GLU A 118 -30.41 -39.58 -19.80
CA GLU A 118 -30.48 -39.70 -18.34
C GLU A 118 -29.27 -40.46 -17.80
N LYS A 119 -28.37 -39.74 -17.12
CA LYS A 119 -27.36 -40.36 -16.24
C LYS A 119 -27.83 -40.18 -14.81
N GLU A 120 -28.43 -41.23 -14.26
CA GLU A 120 -28.90 -41.28 -12.87
C GLU A 120 -27.81 -40.79 -11.89
N PRO A 121 -28.11 -39.79 -11.05
CA PRO A 121 -27.25 -39.42 -9.93
C PRO A 121 -27.28 -40.50 -8.83
N PRO A 122 -26.19 -40.70 -8.07
CA PRO A 122 -26.07 -41.77 -7.11
C PRO A 122 -27.16 -41.74 -6.03
N MET A 123 -27.69 -42.94 -5.77
CA MET A 123 -28.81 -43.38 -4.93
C MET A 123 -28.95 -42.79 -3.50
N TRP A 124 -28.03 -41.93 -3.05
CA TRP A 124 -28.02 -41.39 -1.67
C TRP A 124 -28.93 -40.17 -1.46
N ARG A 125 -29.47 -39.58 -2.53
CA ARG A 125 -30.21 -38.29 -2.48
C ARG A 125 -31.74 -38.45 -2.31
N ASN A 126 -32.28 -39.64 -2.54
CA ASN A 126 -33.73 -39.84 -2.66
C ASN A 126 -34.45 -39.95 -1.30
N GLU A 127 -33.79 -40.48 -0.27
CA GLU A 127 -34.40 -40.63 1.07
C GLU A 127 -34.53 -39.28 1.81
N ALA A 128 -33.53 -38.39 1.65
CA ALA A 128 -33.56 -37.05 2.21
C ALA A 128 -34.59 -36.13 1.53
N LYS A 129 -34.86 -36.33 0.23
CA LYS A 129 -35.93 -35.61 -0.49
C LYS A 129 -37.31 -36.06 -0.02
N LYS A 130 -37.50 -37.35 0.28
CA LYS A 130 -38.78 -37.90 0.74
C LYS A 130 -39.15 -37.41 2.15
N GLN A 131 -38.16 -37.28 3.04
CA GLN A 131 -38.35 -36.71 4.38
C GLN A 131 -38.76 -35.23 4.39
N ARG A 132 -38.44 -34.48 3.33
CA ARG A 132 -38.82 -33.05 3.19
C ARG A 132 -40.23 -32.86 2.62
N GLN A 133 -40.71 -33.77 1.79
CA GLN A 133 -42.03 -33.65 1.14
C GLN A 133 -43.21 -34.11 2.03
N CYS A 134 -42.95 -34.80 3.15
CA CYS A 134 -43.99 -35.30 4.05
C CYS A 134 -44.24 -34.42 5.29
N LYS A 135 -43.46 -33.35 5.53
CA LYS A 135 -43.78 -32.34 6.56
C LYS A 135 -44.56 -31.19 5.92
N GLY A 136 -45.82 -31.46 5.59
CA GLY A 136 -46.76 -30.40 5.27
C GLY A 136 -47.00 -29.50 6.49
N LYS A 137 -47.09 -28.18 6.21
CA LYS A 137 -47.75 -27.14 7.00
C LYS A 137 -47.00 -26.61 8.24
N GLY A 138 -45.96 -25.81 7.99
CA GLY A 138 -45.52 -24.76 8.91
C GLY A 138 -45.76 -23.40 8.24
N LYS A 139 -46.36 -22.46 8.97
CA LYS A 139 -46.62 -21.09 8.51
C LYS A 139 -45.38 -20.50 7.82
N ALA A 140 -45.55 -19.96 6.62
CA ALA A 140 -44.65 -18.92 6.13
C ALA A 140 -44.83 -17.73 7.08
N ASN A 141 -43.97 -17.62 8.08
CA ASN A 141 -43.82 -16.39 8.83
C ASN A 141 -42.83 -15.53 8.04
N ASP A 142 -43.16 -14.25 7.85
CA ASP A 142 -42.34 -13.03 7.77
C ASP A 142 -40.79 -13.09 7.80
N ASP A 143 -40.14 -14.07 7.17
CA ASP A 143 -38.66 -14.11 7.10
C ASP A 143 -38.10 -13.16 6.01
N ASP A 144 -38.96 -12.59 5.15
CA ASP A 144 -38.61 -11.65 4.08
C ASP A 144 -38.28 -10.24 4.62
N ASP A 145 -39.07 -9.76 5.60
CA ASP A 145 -38.83 -8.48 6.27
C ASP A 145 -37.49 -8.49 7.05
N SER A 146 -37.12 -9.61 7.67
CA SER A 146 -35.86 -9.73 8.40
C SER A 146 -34.62 -9.63 7.49
N LEU A 147 -34.68 -10.21 6.29
CA LEU A 147 -33.57 -10.15 5.33
C LEU A 147 -33.43 -8.76 4.72
N HIS A 148 -34.55 -8.09 4.47
CA HIS A 148 -34.56 -6.70 4.00
C HIS A 148 -33.88 -5.76 5.00
N GLU A 149 -34.19 -5.90 6.30
CA GLU A 149 -33.55 -5.12 7.36
C GLU A 149 -32.05 -5.41 7.48
N ASP A 150 -31.61 -6.67 7.37
CA ASP A 150 -30.19 -7.02 7.39
C ASP A 150 -29.42 -6.45 6.19
N MET A 151 -30.00 -6.49 4.99
CA MET A 151 -29.40 -5.92 3.79
C MET A 151 -29.28 -4.39 3.90
N LYS A 152 -30.31 -3.73 4.43
CA LYS A 152 -30.29 -2.29 4.71
C LYS A 152 -29.21 -1.94 5.73
N LYS A 153 -29.11 -2.69 6.83
CA LYS A 153 -28.07 -2.51 7.85
C LYS A 153 -26.66 -2.63 7.26
N TYR A 154 -26.44 -3.58 6.34
CA TYR A 154 -25.15 -3.70 5.65
C TYR A 154 -24.84 -2.47 4.80
N MET A 155 -25.80 -1.98 4.01
CA MET A 155 -25.62 -0.74 3.24
C MET A 155 -25.32 0.46 4.14
N ASP A 156 -26.02 0.59 5.27
CA ASP A 156 -25.79 1.66 6.23
C ASP A 156 -24.38 1.59 6.84
N ILE A 157 -23.90 0.38 7.17
CA ILE A 157 -22.53 0.16 7.66
C ILE A 157 -21.51 0.52 6.58
N GLN A 158 -21.75 0.13 5.32
CA GLN A 158 -20.84 0.43 4.22
C GLN A 158 -20.81 1.93 3.89
N ALA A 159 -21.97 2.59 3.93
CA ALA A 159 -22.09 4.04 3.75
C ALA A 159 -21.38 4.78 4.88
N ALA A 160 -21.57 4.36 6.14
CA ALA A 160 -20.88 4.93 7.29
C ALA A 160 -19.37 4.73 7.19
N ALA A 161 -18.90 3.54 6.80
CA ALA A 161 -17.47 3.26 6.63
C ALA A 161 -16.84 4.12 5.52
N SER A 162 -17.53 4.25 4.38
CA SER A 162 -17.08 5.11 3.27
C SER A 162 -16.99 6.57 3.69
N LYS A 163 -18.00 7.06 4.39
CA LYS A 163 -18.03 8.43 4.93
C LYS A 163 -16.89 8.68 5.91
N GLN A 164 -16.64 7.75 6.85
CA GLN A 164 -15.52 7.87 7.79
C GLN A 164 -14.16 7.89 7.07
N HIS A 165 -14.02 7.12 6.01
CA HIS A 165 -12.79 7.12 5.21
C HIS A 165 -12.59 8.46 4.47
N GLU A 166 -13.65 9.03 3.89
CA GLU A 166 -13.62 10.35 3.26
C GLU A 166 -13.25 11.46 4.25
N GLU A 167 -13.88 11.49 5.43
CA GLU A 167 -13.57 12.45 6.50
C GLU A 167 -12.10 12.36 6.96
N PHE A 168 -11.56 11.13 7.03
CA PHE A 168 -10.15 10.92 7.36
C PHE A 168 -9.21 11.46 6.27
N LEU A 169 -9.51 11.22 4.99
CA LEU A 169 -8.70 11.73 3.87
C LEU A 169 -8.73 13.26 3.82
N GLU A 170 -9.89 13.89 4.02
CA GLU A 170 -9.98 15.36 4.04
C GLU A 170 -9.20 15.93 5.22
N THR A 171 -9.25 15.29 6.39
CA THR A 171 -8.43 15.67 7.55
C THR A 171 -6.94 15.56 7.26
N GLN A 172 -6.50 14.46 6.63
CA GLN A 172 -5.10 14.27 6.24
C GLN A 172 -4.63 15.35 5.26
N LYS A 173 -5.44 15.64 4.24
CA LYS A 173 -5.18 16.71 3.27
C LYS A 173 -5.07 18.07 3.95
N HIS A 174 -5.98 18.38 4.86
CA HIS A 174 -5.94 19.62 5.63
C HIS A 174 -4.66 19.72 6.48
N ILE A 175 -4.28 18.65 7.19
CA ILE A 175 -3.05 18.63 7.99
C ILE A 175 -1.81 18.79 7.09
N SER A 176 -1.78 18.12 5.94
CA SER A 176 -0.69 18.24 4.97
C SER A 176 -0.54 19.69 4.48
N ASN A 177 -1.64 20.30 4.03
CA ASN A 177 -1.66 21.69 3.59
C ASN A 177 -1.27 22.65 4.71
N ALA A 178 -1.84 22.49 5.91
CA ALA A 178 -1.52 23.31 7.07
C ALA A 178 -0.04 23.23 7.45
N LYS A 179 0.62 22.07 7.29
CA LYS A 179 2.05 21.91 7.56
C LYS A 179 2.93 22.63 6.53
N VAL A 180 2.56 22.56 5.25
CA VAL A 180 3.24 23.30 4.17
C VAL A 180 3.10 24.80 4.42
N GLU A 181 1.88 25.27 4.66
CA GLU A 181 1.59 26.69 4.93
C GLU A 181 2.28 27.19 6.21
N ALA A 182 2.30 26.41 7.28
CA ALA A 182 3.02 26.79 8.51
C ALA A 182 4.53 26.95 8.26
N THR A 183 5.12 26.12 7.39
CA THR A 183 6.53 26.23 7.03
C THR A 183 6.79 27.46 6.16
N ARG A 184 5.88 27.74 5.20
CA ARG A 184 5.91 28.95 4.36
C ARG A 184 5.83 30.22 5.21
N LEU A 185 4.84 30.31 6.09
CA LEU A 185 4.63 31.45 6.98
C LEU A 185 5.80 31.68 7.94
N ARG A 186 6.43 30.62 8.47
CA ARG A 186 7.64 30.76 9.31
C ARG A 186 8.79 31.38 8.54
N ARG A 187 9.03 30.94 7.30
CA ARG A 187 10.06 31.51 6.44
C ARG A 187 9.78 32.98 6.12
N GLU A 188 8.53 33.31 5.78
CA GLU A 188 8.11 34.68 5.50
C GLU A 188 8.29 35.57 6.73
N ALA A 189 7.86 35.14 7.91
CA ALA A 189 8.04 35.89 9.15
C ALA A 189 9.52 36.21 9.45
N VAL A 190 10.42 35.24 9.25
CA VAL A 190 11.87 35.46 9.42
C VAL A 190 12.42 36.47 8.40
N LEU A 191 11.99 36.38 7.14
CA LEU A 191 12.42 37.34 6.11
C LEU A 191 11.89 38.74 6.38
N THR A 192 10.63 38.87 6.79
CA THR A 192 10.01 40.16 7.14
C THR A 192 10.68 40.79 8.36
N ASP A 193 10.94 40.02 9.41
CA ASP A 193 11.65 40.51 10.61
C ASP A 193 13.07 40.98 10.26
N SER A 194 13.82 40.19 9.47
CA SER A 194 15.15 40.57 8.99
C SER A 194 15.12 41.85 8.14
N TYR A 195 14.13 41.98 7.25
CA TYR A 195 13.96 43.16 6.41
C TYR A 195 13.66 44.41 7.25
N GLN A 196 12.71 44.31 8.19
CA GLN A 196 12.37 45.39 9.11
C GLN A 196 13.58 45.82 9.95
N LYS A 197 14.36 44.86 10.45
CA LYS A 197 15.58 45.12 11.22
C LYS A 197 16.64 45.86 10.39
N MET A 198 16.89 45.43 9.16
CA MET A 198 17.87 46.11 8.29
C MET A 198 17.40 47.51 7.88
N MET A 199 16.12 47.68 7.59
CA MET A 199 15.55 48.99 7.24
C MET A 199 15.66 49.99 8.38
N SER A 200 15.56 49.51 9.63
CA SER A 200 15.61 50.35 10.82
C SER A 200 17.04 50.63 11.32
N MET A 201 18.06 50.06 10.67
CA MET A 201 19.45 50.24 11.07
C MET A 201 19.95 51.64 10.68
N ASP A 202 20.64 52.33 11.59
CA ASP A 202 21.28 53.61 11.27
C ASP A 202 22.47 53.41 10.33
N THR A 203 22.47 54.15 9.22
CA THR A 203 23.51 54.11 8.18
C THR A 203 24.38 55.37 8.17
N SER A 204 24.18 56.29 9.11
CA SER A 204 24.90 57.57 9.18
C SER A 204 26.42 57.41 9.29
N GLN A 205 26.89 56.37 9.98
CA GLN A 205 28.32 56.07 10.20
C GLN A 205 28.90 55.05 9.21
N MET A 206 28.13 54.60 8.20
CA MET A 206 28.63 53.68 7.18
C MET A 206 29.41 54.42 6.08
N THR A 207 30.46 53.80 5.55
CA THR A 207 31.11 54.26 4.31
C THR A 207 30.21 54.04 3.11
N ASP A 208 30.51 54.68 1.98
CA ASP A 208 29.65 54.60 0.80
C ASP A 208 29.60 53.18 0.19
N GLU A 209 30.72 52.42 0.19
CA GLU A 209 30.69 50.99 -0.14
C GLU A 209 29.74 50.20 0.78
N MET A 210 29.80 50.40 2.10
CA MET A 210 28.95 49.66 3.05
C MET A 210 27.47 50.02 2.89
N LYS A 211 27.15 51.28 2.57
CA LYS A 211 25.79 51.71 2.24
C LYS A 211 25.28 51.03 0.96
N ALA A 212 26.12 50.88 -0.05
CA ALA A 212 25.76 50.17 -1.28
C ALA A 212 25.43 48.69 -0.99
N GLU A 213 26.24 48.02 -0.17
CA GLU A 213 25.96 46.65 0.29
C GLU A 213 24.66 46.53 1.08
N HIS A 214 24.39 47.48 1.99
CA HIS A 214 23.15 47.53 2.77
C HIS A 214 21.91 47.63 1.87
N VAL A 215 21.94 48.54 0.89
CA VAL A 215 20.85 48.70 -0.09
C VAL A 215 20.68 47.44 -0.95
N MET A 216 21.79 46.81 -1.38
CA MET A 216 21.73 45.53 -2.10
C MET A 216 21.09 44.43 -1.23
N GLY A 217 21.47 44.32 0.04
CA GLY A 217 20.89 43.37 0.98
C GLY A 217 19.39 43.59 1.19
N LEU A 218 18.95 44.85 1.32
CA LEU A 218 17.52 45.20 1.41
C LEU A 218 16.75 44.74 0.17
N LYS A 219 17.29 45.00 -1.03
CA LYS A 219 16.68 44.57 -2.29
C LYS A 219 16.58 43.06 -2.38
N MET A 220 17.64 42.33 -2.04
CA MET A 220 17.63 40.86 -2.06
C MET A 220 16.61 40.25 -1.10
N LEU A 221 16.43 40.81 0.09
CA LEU A 221 15.42 40.33 1.04
C LEU A 221 14.00 40.63 0.55
N TRP A 222 13.79 41.81 -0.02
CA TRP A 222 12.51 42.23 -0.58
C TRP A 222 12.11 41.36 -1.78
N ASP A 223 13.04 41.10 -2.71
CA ASP A 223 12.84 40.21 -3.85
C ASP A 223 12.49 38.79 -3.40
N LYS A 224 13.16 38.27 -2.36
CA LYS A 224 12.86 36.96 -1.76
C LYS A 224 11.51 36.91 -1.06
N LEU A 225 10.98 38.04 -0.59
CA LEU A 225 9.67 38.13 0.04
C LEU A 225 8.56 38.12 -1.01
N LEU A 226 8.72 38.90 -2.09
CA LEU A 226 7.74 39.03 -3.18
C LEU A 226 7.73 37.87 -4.17
N GLY A 227 8.89 37.25 -4.42
CA GLY A 227 9.00 36.09 -5.30
C GLY A 227 8.29 34.84 -4.77
N ASN A 228 7.81 34.86 -3.52
CA ASN A 228 7.02 33.76 -2.94
C ASN A 228 5.50 33.98 -3.07
N THR A 229 5.05 35.11 -3.64
CA THR A 229 3.62 35.51 -3.73
C THR A 229 2.96 35.11 -5.07
N ILE A 230 3.57 34.22 -5.85
CA ILE A 230 3.07 33.78 -7.17
C ILE A 230 2.91 32.26 -7.20
#